data_AF-A0A923UL36-F1
#
_entry.id   AF-A0A923UL36-F1
#
_cell.length_a   1.000
_cell.length_b   1.000
_cell.length_c   1.000
_cell.angle_alpha   90.00
_cell.angle_beta   90.00
_cell.angle_gamma   90.00
#
_symmetry.space_group_name_H-M   'P 1'
#
loop_
_entity.id
_entity.type
_entity.pdbx_description
1 polymer ?
#
loop_
_entity_poly.entity_id
_entity_poly.type
_entity_poly.pdbx_seq_one_letter_code
_entity_poly.pdbx_strand_id
1 'polypeptide(L)'
;MKSIQTLKIFTILYLLIPSILFLLTWIHLWIGIPFVLFITFYTWKTFQGSEFSTNEFPIPLQDILLCLLISISLNYILGIGEFRPQTYDFQANNFKYYDLITNNLPVYYAEQKTYLCYYTGYYLPSALLAKVFGIETCRYFSFVWSAFGMGLVFLWISTFTRKNAVGLLVIVLLFSNTWLVIKLLIDFKYFQEYLQPYYIQLNQFKLITLPLIKNYAWATQHTIPACLGVCILIENFRYKIDLKYLLLMLLSTMFWSPLTAVGLFPFVFFYFIKDIKNLFLRDLTKDLFLMSALVVSFCPLLLYFISTQGIHANNT
;
A
#
# COMPACT_ATOMS: atom_id res chain seq x y z
N MET A 1 -7.06 -18.70 -7.17
CA MET A 1 -5.62 -18.67 -6.77
C MET A 1 -5.24 -20.06 -6.30
N LYS A 2 -4.29 -20.74 -6.95
CA LYS A 2 -3.89 -22.12 -6.58
C LYS A 2 -2.47 -22.19 -6.01
N SER A 3 -1.75 -21.08 -5.91
CA SER A 3 -0.35 -21.06 -5.44
C SER A 3 0.03 -19.72 -4.81
N ILE A 4 1.11 -19.70 -4.02
CA ILE A 4 1.69 -18.49 -3.43
C ILE A 4 2.17 -17.54 -4.53
N GLN A 5 2.72 -18.06 -5.62
CA GLN A 5 3.07 -17.25 -6.80
C GLN A 5 1.87 -16.45 -7.33
N THR A 6 0.68 -17.06 -7.37
CA THR A 6 -0.54 -16.35 -7.81
C THR A 6 -0.84 -15.18 -6.88
N LEU A 7 -0.70 -15.38 -5.56
CA LEU A 7 -0.88 -14.31 -4.56
C LEU A 7 0.15 -13.18 -4.74
N LYS A 8 1.42 -13.50 -5.02
CA LYS A 8 2.45 -12.50 -5.34
C LYS A 8 2.06 -11.65 -6.54
N ILE A 9 1.60 -12.28 -7.63
CA ILE A 9 1.18 -11.57 -8.85
C ILE A 9 0.01 -10.63 -8.56
N PHE A 10 -1.07 -11.11 -7.94
CA PHE A 10 -2.22 -10.25 -7.61
C PHE A 10 -1.84 -9.11 -6.67
N THR A 11 -0.93 -9.35 -5.72
CA THR A 11 -0.46 -8.32 -4.79
C THR A 11 0.32 -7.22 -5.50
N ILE A 12 1.26 -7.60 -6.37
CA ILE A 12 2.05 -6.62 -7.14
C ILE A 12 1.16 -5.85 -8.11
N LEU A 13 0.26 -6.53 -8.83
CA LEU A 13 -0.67 -5.84 -9.74
C LEU A 13 -1.54 -4.84 -8.97
N TYR A 14 -2.08 -5.24 -7.82
CA TYR A 14 -2.87 -4.36 -6.96
C TYR A 14 -2.08 -3.11 -6.55
N LEU A 15 -0.83 -3.27 -6.08
CA LEU A 15 0.03 -2.16 -5.68
C LEU A 15 0.47 -1.29 -6.87
N LEU A 16 0.66 -1.86 -8.06
CA LEU A 16 1.13 -1.15 -9.25
C LEU A 16 0.05 -0.33 -9.95
N ILE A 17 -1.21 -0.79 -9.92
CA ILE A 17 -2.32 -0.14 -10.66
C ILE A 17 -2.33 1.38 -10.43
N PRO A 18 -2.25 1.91 -9.19
CA PRO A 18 -2.26 3.35 -8.99
C PRO A 18 -1.11 4.10 -9.68
N SER A 19 0.10 3.56 -9.63
CA SER A 19 1.28 4.18 -10.26
C SER A 19 1.17 4.17 -11.78
N ILE A 20 0.62 3.08 -12.36
CA ILE A 20 0.35 3.00 -13.80
C ILE A 20 -0.71 4.04 -14.19
N LEU A 21 -1.81 4.12 -13.44
CA LEU A 21 -2.86 5.10 -13.70
C LEU A 21 -2.32 6.52 -13.62
N PHE A 22 -1.50 6.83 -12.62
CA PHE A 22 -0.82 8.12 -12.50
C PHE A 22 0.02 8.46 -13.74
N LEU A 23 0.88 7.54 -14.19
CA LEU A 23 1.72 7.77 -15.38
C LEU A 23 0.90 8.01 -16.66
N LEU A 24 -0.31 7.47 -16.74
CA LEU A 24 -1.21 7.65 -17.89
C LEU A 24 -2.09 8.89 -17.78
N THR A 25 -2.21 9.51 -16.60
CA THR A 25 -3.18 10.60 -16.37
C THR A 25 -2.57 11.91 -15.88
N TRP A 26 -1.43 11.89 -15.19
CA TRP A 26 -0.70 13.09 -14.75
C TRP A 26 0.49 13.45 -15.63
N ILE A 27 1.05 12.47 -16.35
CA ILE A 27 2.22 12.67 -17.19
C ILE A 27 1.79 12.67 -18.66
N HIS A 28 2.47 13.46 -19.49
CA HIS A 28 2.25 13.42 -20.93
C HIS A 28 2.41 11.99 -21.47
N LEU A 29 1.43 11.52 -22.26
CA LEU A 29 1.34 10.14 -22.72
C LEU A 29 2.60 9.65 -23.46
N TRP A 30 3.29 10.53 -24.20
CA TRP A 30 4.53 10.18 -24.90
C TRP A 30 5.70 9.87 -23.94
N ILE A 31 5.65 10.32 -22.69
CA ILE A 31 6.58 9.95 -21.60
C ILE A 31 6.00 8.79 -20.78
N GLY A 32 4.72 8.88 -20.42
CA GLY A 32 4.05 7.92 -19.55
C GLY A 32 3.99 6.51 -20.15
N ILE A 33 3.67 6.38 -21.44
CA ILE A 33 3.54 5.08 -22.12
C ILE A 33 4.85 4.30 -22.10
N PRO A 34 6.03 4.85 -22.49
CA PRO A 34 7.30 4.16 -22.36
C PRO A 34 7.59 3.62 -20.96
N PHE A 35 7.34 4.41 -19.91
CA PHE A 35 7.56 3.96 -18.53
C PHE A 35 6.58 2.87 -18.10
N VAL A 36 5.31 2.97 -18.47
CA VAL A 36 4.32 1.91 -18.21
C VAL A 36 4.72 0.62 -18.91
N LEU A 37 5.11 0.67 -20.19
CA LEU A 37 5.58 -0.49 -20.92
C LEU A 37 6.80 -1.14 -20.25
N PHE A 38 7.76 -0.32 -19.78
CA PHE A 38 8.91 -0.83 -19.06
C PHE A 38 8.53 -1.48 -17.72
N ILE A 39 7.65 -0.86 -16.93
CA ILE A 39 7.16 -1.42 -15.66
C ILE A 39 6.44 -2.75 -15.91
N THR A 40 5.59 -2.83 -16.93
CA THR A 40 4.91 -4.07 -17.31
C THR A 40 5.90 -5.15 -17.74
N PHE A 41 6.89 -4.80 -18.57
CA PHE A 41 7.96 -5.70 -18.99
C PHE A 41 8.78 -6.22 -17.79
N TYR A 42 9.18 -5.32 -16.89
CA TYR A 42 9.92 -5.68 -15.67
C TYR A 42 9.11 -6.61 -14.78
N THR A 43 7.82 -6.31 -14.60
CA THR A 43 6.89 -7.14 -13.81
C THR A 43 6.78 -8.54 -14.42
N TRP A 44 6.56 -8.63 -15.74
CA TRP A 44 6.52 -9.91 -16.44
C TRP A 44 7.82 -10.71 -16.27
N LYS A 45 8.98 -10.07 -16.47
CA LYS A 45 10.29 -10.71 -16.30
C LYS A 45 10.54 -11.19 -14.87
N THR A 46 10.05 -10.45 -13.87
CA THR A 46 10.15 -10.82 -12.44
C THR A 46 9.42 -12.13 -12.16
N PHE A 47 8.25 -12.35 -12.78
CA PHE A 47 7.45 -13.56 -12.57
C PHE A 47 7.70 -14.69 -13.58
N GLN A 48 8.38 -14.42 -14.69
CA GLN A 48 8.75 -15.46 -15.69
C GLN A 48 9.87 -16.37 -15.16
N GLY A 49 10.82 -15.80 -14.41
CA GLY A 49 11.99 -16.53 -13.90
C GLY A 49 11.80 -17.22 -12.55
N SER A 50 10.62 -17.13 -11.94
CA SER A 50 10.32 -17.86 -10.71
C SER A 50 10.03 -19.31 -11.06
N GLU A 51 11.04 -20.18 -10.93
CA GLU A 51 10.85 -21.63 -10.98
C GLU A 51 9.75 -22.01 -9.97
N PHE A 52 8.76 -22.77 -10.43
CA PHE A 52 7.75 -23.34 -9.55
C PHE A 52 8.48 -24.17 -8.49
N SER A 53 8.54 -23.67 -7.26
CA SER A 53 9.01 -24.51 -6.18
C SER A 53 8.00 -25.66 -6.09
N THR A 54 8.47 -26.89 -6.26
CA THR A 54 7.64 -28.10 -6.17
C THR A 54 7.00 -28.29 -4.80
N ASN A 55 7.37 -27.44 -3.83
CA ASN A 55 6.83 -27.36 -2.47
C ASN A 55 5.85 -26.18 -2.27
N GLU A 56 5.38 -25.51 -3.32
CA GLU A 56 4.34 -24.48 -3.16
C GLU A 56 3.02 -25.13 -2.76
N PHE A 57 2.60 -24.87 -1.52
CA PHE A 57 1.31 -25.35 -1.02
C PHE A 57 0.17 -24.53 -1.63
N PRO A 58 -0.89 -25.19 -2.14
CA PRO A 58 -2.05 -24.48 -2.62
C PRO A 58 -2.79 -23.80 -1.47
N ILE A 59 -3.22 -22.56 -1.69
CA ILE A 59 -4.12 -21.86 -0.76
C ILE A 59 -5.52 -22.47 -0.93
N PRO A 60 -6.11 -23.08 0.10
CA PRO A 60 -7.45 -23.64 0.03
C PRO A 60 -8.47 -22.56 -0.38
N LEU A 61 -9.46 -22.94 -1.21
CA LEU A 61 -10.54 -22.02 -1.59
C LEU A 61 -11.31 -21.50 -0.36
N GLN A 62 -11.46 -22.34 0.66
CA GLN A 62 -12.09 -21.98 1.93
C GLN A 62 -11.37 -20.80 2.60
N ASP A 63 -10.04 -20.80 2.62
CA ASP A 63 -9.25 -19.71 3.18
C ASP A 63 -9.40 -18.42 2.37
N ILE A 64 -9.44 -18.53 1.03
CA ILE A 64 -9.71 -17.39 0.13
C ILE A 64 -11.07 -16.77 0.45
N LEU A 65 -12.12 -17.60 0.47
CA LEU A 65 -13.49 -17.15 0.74
C LEU A 65 -13.62 -16.56 2.14
N LEU A 66 -12.99 -17.17 3.14
CA LEU A 66 -13.01 -16.66 4.51
C LEU A 66 -12.29 -15.33 4.63
N CYS A 67 -11.09 -15.19 4.05
CA CYS A 67 -10.34 -13.93 4.07
C CYS A 67 -11.11 -12.81 3.37
N LEU A 68 -11.75 -13.11 2.24
CA LEU A 68 -12.62 -12.15 1.54
C LEU A 68 -13.84 -11.79 2.38
N LEU A 69 -14.51 -12.76 3.01
CA LEU A 69 -15.66 -12.52 3.88
C LEU A 69 -15.30 -11.62 5.07
N ILE A 70 -14.18 -11.91 5.76
CA ILE A 70 -13.68 -11.10 6.86
C ILE A 70 -13.33 -9.69 6.36
N SER A 71 -12.69 -9.57 5.20
CA SER A 71 -12.35 -8.28 4.60
C SER A 71 -13.58 -7.43 4.26
N ILE A 72 -14.57 -8.02 3.60
CA ILE A 72 -15.84 -7.37 3.28
C ILE A 72 -16.54 -6.91 4.57
N SER A 73 -16.63 -7.81 5.56
CA SER A 73 -17.24 -7.51 6.86
C SER A 73 -16.53 -6.37 7.57
N LEU A 74 -15.20 -6.38 7.59
CA LEU A 74 -14.39 -5.33 8.21
C LEU A 74 -14.60 -3.98 7.53
N ASN A 75 -14.54 -3.93 6.20
CA ASN A 75 -14.76 -2.70 5.44
C ASN A 75 -16.17 -2.13 5.67
N TYR A 76 -17.18 -3.01 5.75
CA TYR A 76 -18.56 -2.60 6.03
C TYR A 76 -18.72 -2.04 7.45
N ILE A 77 -18.14 -2.71 8.45
CA ILE A 77 -18.19 -2.27 9.85
C ILE A 77 -17.51 -0.90 10.01
N LEU A 78 -16.40 -0.67 9.31
CA LEU A 78 -15.62 0.57 9.37
C LEU A 78 -16.16 1.70 8.49
N GLY A 79 -17.23 1.45 7.73
CA GLY A 79 -17.88 2.47 6.89
C GLY A 79 -17.12 2.83 5.62
N ILE A 80 -16.16 2.01 5.16
CA ILE A 80 -15.52 2.24 3.85
C ILE A 80 -16.62 2.23 2.77
N GLY A 81 -16.58 3.18 1.84
CA GLY A 81 -17.65 3.36 0.86
C GLY A 81 -18.95 3.95 1.43
N GLU A 82 -18.93 4.59 2.59
CA GLU A 82 -20.06 5.35 3.18
C GLU A 82 -21.33 4.54 3.46
N PHE A 83 -21.26 3.20 3.45
CA PHE A 83 -22.39 2.34 3.83
C PHE A 83 -22.71 2.41 5.33
N ARG A 84 -21.75 2.88 6.14
CA ARG A 84 -21.88 3.21 7.56
C ARG A 84 -21.11 4.50 7.86
N PRO A 85 -21.35 5.15 9.01
CA PRO A 85 -20.59 6.33 9.40
C PRO A 85 -19.08 6.06 9.38
N GLN A 86 -18.35 6.92 8.67
CA GLN A 86 -16.90 6.88 8.56
C GLN A 86 -16.23 7.64 9.70
N THR A 87 -14.96 7.36 9.93
CA THR A 87 -14.12 8.17 10.81
C THR A 87 -13.94 9.57 10.24
N TYR A 88 -13.73 10.56 11.10
CA TYR A 88 -13.63 11.97 10.71
C TYR A 88 -12.56 12.21 9.62
N ASP A 89 -11.36 11.63 9.81
CA ASP A 89 -10.28 11.74 8.83
C ASP A 89 -10.64 11.10 7.49
N PHE A 90 -11.37 9.99 7.51
CA PHE A 90 -11.79 9.34 6.28
C PHE A 90 -12.88 10.12 5.54
N GLN A 91 -13.79 10.79 6.27
CA GLN A 91 -14.76 11.70 5.64
C GLN A 91 -14.05 12.82 4.87
N ALA A 92 -12.99 13.40 5.44
CA ALA A 92 -12.17 14.39 4.72
C ALA A 92 -11.50 13.80 3.46
N ASN A 93 -11.18 12.51 3.46
CA ASN A 93 -10.64 11.83 2.28
C ASN A 93 -11.67 11.67 1.16
N ASN A 94 -12.98 11.75 1.42
CA ASN A 94 -14.00 11.71 0.36
C ASN A 94 -13.92 12.93 -0.56
N PHE A 95 -13.42 14.07 -0.08
CA PHE A 95 -13.16 15.24 -0.95
C PHE A 95 -12.10 14.93 -2.02
N LYS A 96 -11.13 14.05 -1.72
CA LYS A 96 -10.15 13.61 -2.73
C LYS A 96 -10.83 12.79 -3.82
N TYR A 97 -11.77 11.91 -3.46
CA TYR A 97 -12.57 11.19 -4.46
C TYR A 97 -13.37 12.17 -5.32
N TYR A 98 -14.07 13.11 -4.68
CA TYR A 98 -14.84 14.14 -5.37
C TYR A 98 -13.97 14.88 -6.39
N ASP A 99 -12.83 15.44 -5.96
CA ASP A 99 -11.95 16.22 -6.82
C ASP A 99 -11.40 15.43 -8.02
N LEU A 100 -11.04 14.15 -7.80
CA LEU A 100 -10.54 13.28 -8.86
C LEU A 100 -11.62 12.91 -9.90
N ILE A 101 -12.89 12.85 -9.45
CA ILE A 101 -14.04 12.51 -10.29
C ILE A 101 -14.50 13.74 -11.09
N THR A 102 -14.68 14.89 -10.44
CA THR A 102 -15.35 16.06 -11.03
C THR A 102 -14.43 16.94 -11.86
N ASN A 103 -13.14 17.03 -11.52
CA ASN A 103 -12.19 17.89 -12.25
C ASN A 103 -11.49 17.13 -13.37
N ASN A 104 -11.00 17.83 -14.38
CA ASN A 104 -10.14 17.23 -15.42
C ASN A 104 -8.82 16.73 -14.81
N LEU A 105 -8.25 15.67 -15.41
CA LEU A 105 -6.95 15.14 -14.99
C LEU A 105 -5.83 15.69 -15.91
N PRO A 106 -4.67 16.07 -15.37
CA PRO A 106 -4.35 16.20 -13.94
C PRO A 106 -5.18 17.30 -13.27
N VAL A 107 -5.59 17.07 -12.01
CA VAL A 107 -6.42 18.03 -11.26
C VAL A 107 -5.62 19.32 -11.04
N TYR A 108 -6.16 20.44 -11.53
CA TYR A 108 -5.58 21.76 -11.40
C TYR A 108 -6.59 22.70 -10.72
N TYR A 109 -6.16 23.31 -9.62
CA TYR A 109 -6.96 24.31 -8.93
C TYR A 109 -6.60 25.70 -9.45
N ALA A 110 -7.50 26.28 -10.26
CA ALA A 110 -7.27 27.53 -10.95
C ALA A 110 -7.09 28.73 -10.00
N GLU A 111 -7.82 28.75 -8.89
CA GLU A 111 -7.73 29.84 -7.90
C GLU A 111 -6.37 29.85 -7.19
N GLN A 112 -5.90 28.69 -6.76
CA GLN A 112 -4.61 28.52 -6.07
C GLN A 112 -3.44 28.39 -7.06
N LYS A 113 -3.74 28.38 -8.36
CA LYS A 113 -2.79 28.21 -9.48
C LYS A 113 -1.86 27.01 -9.30
N THR A 114 -2.37 25.93 -8.73
CA THR A 114 -1.55 24.75 -8.35
C THR A 114 -2.20 23.46 -8.79
N TYR A 115 -1.37 22.46 -9.09
CA TYR A 115 -1.85 21.10 -9.34
C TYR A 115 -2.10 20.38 -8.01
N LEU A 116 -3.08 19.49 -7.99
CA LEU A 116 -3.23 18.54 -6.88
C LEU A 116 -1.95 17.72 -6.78
N CYS A 117 -1.18 17.95 -5.72
CA CYS A 117 0.01 17.22 -5.36
C CYS A 117 -0.20 16.51 -4.03
N TYR A 118 -0.54 15.24 -4.11
CA TYR A 118 -0.82 14.41 -2.94
C TYR A 118 -0.65 12.93 -3.29
N TYR A 119 -0.49 12.07 -2.29
CA TYR A 119 -0.46 10.61 -2.49
C TYR A 119 -1.88 10.08 -2.76
N THR A 120 -2.36 10.27 -3.99
CA THR A 120 -3.73 9.89 -4.39
C THR A 120 -3.87 8.43 -4.78
N GLY A 121 -2.83 7.60 -4.62
CA GLY A 121 -2.78 6.25 -5.17
C GLY A 121 -3.92 5.33 -4.73
N TYR A 122 -4.34 5.40 -3.48
CA TYR A 122 -5.49 4.60 -3.00
C TYR A 122 -6.81 5.02 -3.65
N TYR A 123 -6.98 6.32 -3.92
CA TYR A 123 -8.23 6.92 -4.38
C TYR A 123 -8.40 6.81 -5.89
N LEU A 124 -7.30 6.92 -6.63
CA LEU A 124 -7.29 7.06 -8.07
C LEU A 124 -8.00 5.93 -8.84
N PRO A 125 -7.82 4.62 -8.50
CA PRO A 125 -8.49 3.54 -9.22
C PRO A 125 -10.02 3.65 -9.16
N SER A 126 -10.56 3.85 -7.95
CA SER A 126 -12.01 3.95 -7.75
C SER A 126 -12.57 5.24 -8.31
N ALA A 127 -11.83 6.36 -8.19
CA ALA A 127 -12.22 7.64 -8.76
C ALA A 127 -12.32 7.60 -10.28
N LEU A 128 -11.36 6.98 -10.97
CA LEU A 128 -11.39 6.85 -12.43
C LEU A 128 -12.57 6.02 -12.92
N LEU A 129 -12.89 4.92 -12.24
CA LEU A 129 -14.09 4.14 -12.54
C LEU A 129 -15.35 4.98 -12.31
N ALA A 130 -15.46 5.64 -11.17
CA ALA A 130 -16.61 6.49 -10.86
C ALA A 130 -16.74 7.70 -11.80
N LYS A 131 -15.65 8.19 -12.36
CA LYS A 131 -15.68 9.24 -13.40
C LYS A 131 -16.38 8.78 -14.67
N VAL A 132 -16.30 7.50 -15.01
CA VAL A 132 -16.98 6.91 -16.17
C VAL A 132 -18.42 6.51 -15.85
N PHE A 133 -18.66 5.92 -14.67
CA PHE A 133 -19.97 5.35 -14.31
C PHE A 133 -20.87 6.30 -13.50
N GLY A 134 -20.37 7.47 -13.11
CA GLY A 134 -21.07 8.46 -12.28
C GLY A 134 -20.60 8.47 -10.83
N ILE A 135 -20.63 9.64 -10.20
CA ILE A 135 -20.05 9.89 -8.87
C ILE A 135 -20.63 8.98 -7.77
N GLU A 136 -21.93 8.68 -7.83
CA GLU A 136 -22.63 7.81 -6.89
C GLU A 136 -22.07 6.38 -6.87
N THR A 137 -21.39 5.95 -7.94
CA THR A 137 -20.79 4.61 -8.01
C THR A 137 -19.48 4.50 -7.22
N CYS A 138 -18.89 5.64 -6.82
CA CYS A 138 -17.60 5.68 -6.12
C CYS A 138 -17.62 4.90 -4.80
N ARG A 139 -18.74 4.89 -4.07
CA ARG A 139 -18.88 4.06 -2.86
C ARG A 139 -18.69 2.57 -3.11
N TYR A 140 -19.24 2.05 -4.20
CA TYR A 140 -19.11 0.63 -4.54
C TYR A 140 -17.69 0.30 -4.98
N PHE A 141 -17.10 1.13 -5.84
CA PHE A 141 -15.72 0.90 -6.31
C PHE A 141 -14.70 1.03 -5.18
N SER A 142 -14.81 2.07 -4.34
CA SER A 142 -13.93 2.22 -3.18
C SER A 142 -14.07 1.08 -2.19
N PHE A 143 -15.28 0.60 -1.93
CA PHE A 143 -15.51 -0.57 -1.07
C PHE A 143 -14.89 -1.84 -1.64
N VAL A 144 -15.12 -2.15 -2.92
CA VAL A 144 -14.56 -3.34 -3.58
C VAL A 144 -13.04 -3.28 -3.62
N TRP A 145 -12.48 -2.11 -3.94
CA TRP A 145 -11.03 -1.89 -3.98
C TRP A 145 -10.37 -2.18 -2.62
N SER A 146 -10.93 -1.63 -1.55
CA SER A 146 -10.42 -1.80 -0.18
C SER A 146 -10.64 -3.20 0.37
N ALA A 147 -11.80 -3.80 0.08
CA ALA A 147 -12.08 -5.19 0.43
C ALA A 147 -11.14 -6.15 -0.28
N PHE A 148 -10.79 -5.88 -1.54
CA PHE A 148 -9.81 -6.69 -2.26
C PHE A 148 -8.41 -6.53 -1.68
N GLY A 149 -7.93 -5.31 -1.44
CA GLY A 149 -6.62 -5.05 -0.85
C GLY A 149 -6.44 -5.67 0.53
N MET A 150 -7.43 -5.51 1.42
CA MET A 150 -7.39 -6.10 2.76
C MET A 150 -7.60 -7.62 2.72
N GLY A 151 -8.34 -8.13 1.72
CA GLY A 151 -8.45 -9.57 1.46
C GLY A 151 -7.10 -10.19 1.11
N LEU A 152 -6.29 -9.50 0.30
CA LEU A 152 -4.91 -9.91 0.01
C LEU A 152 -4.04 -9.90 1.28
N VAL A 153 -4.18 -8.89 2.15
CA VAL A 153 -3.47 -8.86 3.45
C VAL A 153 -3.81 -10.08 4.30
N PHE A 154 -5.09 -10.41 4.45
CA PHE A 154 -5.51 -11.58 5.21
C PHE A 154 -5.06 -12.89 4.59
N LEU A 155 -5.06 -12.99 3.25
CA LEU A 155 -4.54 -14.15 2.55
C LEU A 155 -3.04 -14.32 2.74
N TRP A 156 -2.28 -13.23 2.77
CA TRP A 156 -0.86 -13.30 3.12
C TRP A 156 -0.65 -13.81 4.54
N ILE A 157 -1.37 -13.25 5.50
CA ILE A 157 -1.26 -13.65 6.91
C ILE A 157 -1.63 -15.14 7.07
N SER A 158 -2.68 -15.63 6.39
CA SER A 158 -3.08 -17.03 6.48
C SER A 158 -2.00 -17.98 6.00
N THR A 159 -1.16 -17.56 5.03
CA THR A 159 -0.03 -18.38 4.55
C THR A 159 1.09 -18.58 5.58
N PHE A 160 1.14 -17.76 6.64
CA PHE A 160 2.22 -17.84 7.63
C PHE A 160 2.03 -18.95 8.66
N THR A 161 0.82 -19.45 8.83
CA THR A 161 0.43 -20.50 9.79
C THR A 161 -0.20 -21.68 9.07
N ARG A 162 0.23 -22.90 9.41
CA ARG A 162 -0.25 -24.13 8.76
C ARG A 162 -1.53 -24.72 9.37
N LYS A 163 -1.85 -24.36 10.61
CA LYS A 163 -2.87 -25.09 11.41
C LYS A 163 -4.04 -24.23 11.87
N ASN A 164 -3.90 -22.91 11.93
CA ASN A 164 -4.95 -22.03 12.44
C ASN A 164 -4.86 -20.63 11.83
N ALA A 165 -5.16 -20.53 10.53
CA ALA A 165 -5.24 -19.25 9.82
C ALA A 165 -6.23 -18.29 10.50
N VAL A 166 -7.40 -18.81 10.90
CA VAL A 166 -8.44 -18.04 11.59
C VAL A 166 -7.93 -17.50 12.93
N GLY A 167 -7.29 -18.35 13.73
CA GLY A 167 -6.70 -17.93 15.01
C GLY A 167 -5.64 -16.87 14.84
N LEU A 168 -4.77 -16.96 13.82
CA LEU A 168 -3.78 -15.91 13.55
C LEU A 168 -4.44 -14.61 13.09
N LEU A 169 -5.46 -14.67 12.23
CA LEU A 169 -6.21 -13.49 11.80
C LEU A 169 -6.91 -12.83 13.00
N VAL A 170 -7.53 -13.62 13.86
CA VAL A 170 -8.15 -13.14 15.11
C VAL A 170 -7.09 -12.52 16.02
N ILE A 171 -5.92 -13.12 16.17
CA ILE A 171 -4.81 -12.52 16.92
C ILE A 171 -4.34 -11.23 16.25
N VAL A 172 -4.15 -11.17 14.94
CA VAL A 172 -3.74 -9.90 14.30
C VAL A 172 -4.80 -8.81 14.49
N LEU A 173 -6.08 -9.15 14.41
CA LEU A 173 -7.18 -8.20 14.61
C LEU A 173 -7.35 -7.78 16.07
N LEU A 174 -7.22 -8.70 17.03
CA LEU A 174 -7.42 -8.43 18.46
C LEU A 174 -6.14 -7.95 19.16
N PHE A 175 -4.98 -8.50 18.82
CA PHE A 175 -3.67 -8.32 19.47
C PHE A 175 -2.77 -7.28 18.78
N SER A 176 -3.10 -6.79 17.58
CA SER A 176 -2.55 -5.51 17.09
C SER A 176 -2.98 -4.31 17.97
N ASN A 177 -3.82 -4.59 18.96
CA ASN A 177 -4.22 -3.69 20.01
C ASN A 177 -3.35 -3.84 21.26
N THR A 178 -2.01 -3.84 21.12
CA THR A 178 -1.06 -3.74 22.26
C THR A 178 -1.39 -2.55 23.17
N TRP A 179 -2.14 -1.57 22.65
CA TRP A 179 -2.72 -0.47 23.37
C TRP A 179 -3.83 -0.84 24.36
N LEU A 180 -4.47 -2.01 24.29
CA LEU A 180 -5.45 -2.41 25.30
C LEU A 180 -4.77 -2.47 26.68
N VAL A 181 -3.59 -3.07 26.74
CA VAL A 181 -2.78 -3.14 27.96
C VAL A 181 -2.34 -1.76 28.41
N ILE A 182 -1.84 -0.92 27.49
CA ILE A 182 -1.40 0.44 27.82
C ILE A 182 -2.58 1.31 28.27
N LYS A 183 -3.74 1.21 27.63
CA LYS A 183 -4.98 1.91 28.01
C LYS A 183 -5.43 1.50 29.41
N LEU A 184 -5.48 0.19 29.68
CA LEU A 184 -5.82 -0.34 31.01
C LEU A 184 -4.86 0.17 32.08
N LEU A 185 -3.57 0.32 31.75
CA LEU A 185 -2.56 0.85 32.67
C LEU A 185 -2.69 2.38 32.86
N ILE A 186 -2.98 3.15 31.81
CA ILE A 186 -3.18 4.62 31.90
C ILE A 186 -4.39 4.98 32.79
N ASP A 187 -5.39 4.10 32.90
CA ASP A 187 -6.51 4.31 33.83
C ASP A 187 -6.07 4.23 35.32
N PHE A 188 -4.88 3.70 35.62
CA PHE A 188 -4.27 3.75 36.95
C PHE A 188 -3.39 4.98 37.11
N LYS A 189 -3.69 5.79 38.13
CA LYS A 189 -2.99 7.05 38.46
C LYS A 189 -1.45 6.92 38.53
N TYR A 190 -0.95 5.78 39.02
CA TYR A 190 0.49 5.50 39.10
C TYR A 190 1.16 5.52 37.72
N PHE A 191 0.53 4.96 36.69
CA PHE A 191 1.16 4.84 35.38
C PHE A 191 0.92 6.06 34.48
N GLN A 192 0.01 6.97 34.82
CA GLN A 192 -0.25 8.19 34.04
C GLN A 192 0.97 9.09 33.91
N GLU A 193 1.86 9.09 34.90
CA GLU A 193 3.08 9.89 34.92
C GLU A 193 4.21 9.26 34.09
N TYR A 194 4.16 7.94 33.86
CA TYR A 194 5.22 7.17 33.20
C TYR A 194 4.84 6.67 31.79
N LEU A 195 3.55 6.52 31.51
CA LEU A 195 3.04 6.12 30.19
C LEU A 195 2.80 7.39 29.36
N GLN A 196 3.73 7.63 28.43
CA GLN A 196 3.60 8.68 27.43
C GLN A 196 2.30 8.53 26.63
N PRO A 197 1.70 9.64 26.16
CA PRO A 197 0.51 9.61 25.30
C PRO A 197 0.76 8.80 24.01
N TYR A 198 -0.32 8.53 23.27
CA TYR A 198 -0.41 7.70 22.06
C TYR A 198 0.42 8.20 20.84
N TYR A 199 1.49 8.93 21.08
CA TYR A 199 2.36 9.49 20.07
C TYR A 199 3.81 9.59 20.57
N ILE A 200 4.76 9.47 19.65
CA ILE A 200 6.16 9.84 19.87
C ILE A 200 6.29 11.32 19.47
N GLN A 201 6.71 12.19 20.40
CA GLN A 201 6.98 13.59 20.08
C GLN A 201 8.34 13.70 19.38
N LEU A 202 8.36 14.19 18.15
CA LEU A 202 9.55 14.52 17.37
C LEU A 202 9.55 16.03 17.11
N ASN A 203 10.24 16.79 17.96
CA ASN A 203 10.20 18.26 17.97
C ASN A 203 8.77 18.80 18.04
N GLN A 204 8.24 19.30 16.92
CA GLN A 204 6.89 19.86 16.80
C GLN A 204 5.85 18.81 16.37
N PHE A 205 6.31 17.64 15.91
CA PHE A 205 5.47 16.61 15.30
C PHE A 205 5.11 15.53 16.30
N LYS A 206 3.87 15.04 16.20
CA LYS A 206 3.36 13.91 16.99
C LYS A 206 3.21 12.70 16.08
N LEU A 207 4.06 11.69 16.27
CA LEU A 207 3.96 10.42 15.55
C LEU A 207 3.03 9.46 16.29
N ILE A 208 1.77 9.44 15.88
CA ILE A 208 0.70 8.69 16.54
C ILE A 208 0.84 7.18 16.28
N THR A 209 0.81 6.37 17.32
CA THR A 209 0.86 4.90 17.23
C THR A 209 -0.53 4.31 17.49
N LEU A 210 -1.30 4.11 16.42
CA LEU A 210 -2.64 3.51 16.51
C LEU A 210 -2.61 1.98 16.28
N PRO A 211 -3.55 1.23 16.89
CA PRO A 211 -3.83 -0.15 16.53
C PRO A 211 -4.15 -0.31 15.05
N LEU A 212 -3.86 -1.48 14.48
CA LEU A 212 -4.03 -1.76 13.04
C LEU A 212 -5.43 -1.42 12.53
N ILE A 213 -6.49 -1.83 13.24
CA ILE A 213 -7.89 -1.58 12.83
C ILE A 213 -8.20 -0.08 12.82
N LYS A 214 -7.69 0.69 13.79
CA LYS A 214 -7.88 2.15 13.81
C LYS A 214 -7.12 2.81 12.67
N ASN A 215 -5.86 2.43 12.45
CA ASN A 215 -5.08 2.90 11.31
C ASN A 215 -5.77 2.59 9.98
N TYR A 216 -6.33 1.39 9.84
CA TYR A 216 -7.07 1.02 8.63
C TYR A 216 -8.32 1.88 8.44
N ALA A 217 -9.07 2.15 9.51
CA ALA A 217 -10.29 2.95 9.48
C ALA A 217 -10.04 4.44 9.22
N TRP A 218 -8.87 4.97 9.60
CA TRP A 218 -8.52 6.40 9.46
C TRP A 218 -7.72 6.65 8.18
N ALA A 219 -6.82 5.73 7.85
CA ALA A 219 -5.84 5.86 6.79
C ALA A 219 -5.60 4.53 6.06
N THR A 220 -6.65 4.05 5.39
CA THR A 220 -6.60 2.82 4.57
C THR A 220 -5.49 2.88 3.53
N GLN A 221 -5.24 4.06 2.95
CA GLN A 221 -4.19 4.32 1.95
C GLN A 221 -2.77 4.03 2.46
N HIS A 222 -2.53 4.11 3.76
CA HIS A 222 -1.23 3.80 4.37
C HIS A 222 -1.15 2.35 4.83
N THR A 223 -2.26 1.85 5.39
CA THR A 223 -2.30 0.55 6.06
C THR A 223 -2.17 -0.61 5.09
N ILE A 224 -2.93 -0.60 3.98
CA ILE A 224 -2.90 -1.70 3.00
C ILE A 224 -1.49 -1.91 2.41
N PRO A 225 -0.82 -0.89 1.82
CA PRO A 225 0.50 -1.09 1.23
C PRO A 225 1.55 -1.45 2.29
N ALA A 226 1.42 -0.97 3.53
CA ALA A 226 2.34 -1.32 4.61
C ALA A 226 2.22 -2.79 4.99
N CYS A 227 0.99 -3.28 5.21
CA CYS A 227 0.75 -4.68 5.54
C CYS A 227 1.18 -5.62 4.40
N LEU A 228 0.85 -5.29 3.15
CA LEU A 228 1.26 -6.09 1.99
C LEU A 228 2.79 -6.10 1.85
N GLY A 229 3.46 -4.95 1.98
CA GLY A 229 4.92 -4.86 1.92
C GLY A 229 5.62 -5.67 3.02
N VAL A 230 5.13 -5.59 4.26
CA VAL A 230 5.65 -6.40 5.38
C VAL A 230 5.43 -7.89 5.13
N CYS A 231 4.25 -8.30 4.62
CA CYS A 231 4.00 -9.70 4.30
C CYS A 231 4.95 -10.23 3.23
N ILE A 232 5.21 -9.42 2.20
CA ILE A 232 6.18 -9.74 1.14
C ILE A 232 7.59 -9.88 1.71
N LEU A 233 8.02 -8.96 2.59
CA LEU A 233 9.34 -9.03 3.24
C LEU A 233 9.49 -10.30 4.09
N ILE A 234 8.46 -10.68 4.85
CA ILE A 234 8.46 -11.91 5.66
C ILE A 234 8.53 -13.14 4.76
N GLU A 235 7.78 -13.17 3.66
CA GLU A 235 7.83 -14.29 2.71
C GLU A 235 9.23 -14.43 2.08
N ASN A 236 9.82 -13.33 1.63
CA ASN A 236 11.17 -13.32 1.07
C ASN A 236 12.23 -13.75 2.10
N PHE A 237 12.05 -13.38 3.37
CA PHE A 237 12.91 -13.84 4.46
C PHE A 237 12.84 -15.35 4.67
N ARG A 238 11.64 -15.93 4.56
CA ARG A 238 11.40 -17.35 4.88
C ARG A 238 11.87 -18.32 3.80
N TYR A 239 11.83 -17.92 2.53
CA TYR A 239 12.05 -18.84 1.41
C TYR A 239 13.29 -18.49 0.60
N LYS A 240 13.24 -17.41 -0.17
CA LYS A 240 14.32 -17.00 -1.05
C LYS A 240 14.26 -15.49 -1.23
N ILE A 241 15.43 -14.86 -1.11
CA ILE A 241 15.59 -13.43 -1.38
C ILE A 241 15.44 -13.23 -2.89
N ASP A 242 14.45 -12.43 -3.29
CA ASP A 242 14.26 -11.97 -4.66
C ASP A 242 14.27 -10.44 -4.68
N LEU A 243 15.44 -9.86 -4.95
CA LEU A 243 15.63 -8.42 -4.95
C LEU A 243 14.80 -7.71 -6.03
N LYS A 244 14.50 -8.37 -7.15
CA LYS A 244 13.67 -7.78 -8.23
C LYS A 244 12.25 -7.58 -7.75
N TYR A 245 11.72 -8.61 -7.11
CA TYR A 245 10.39 -8.58 -6.50
C TYR A 245 10.31 -7.56 -5.35
N LEU A 246 11.32 -7.50 -4.47
CA LEU A 246 11.37 -6.53 -3.36
C LEU A 246 11.45 -5.08 -3.85
N LEU A 247 12.26 -4.80 -4.87
CA LEU A 247 12.35 -3.46 -5.45
C LEU A 247 11.03 -3.05 -6.12
N LEU A 248 10.43 -3.96 -6.90
CA LEU A 248 9.15 -3.72 -7.54
C LEU A 248 8.06 -3.43 -6.51
N MET A 249 7.98 -4.22 -5.44
CA MET A 249 7.07 -3.99 -4.31
C MET A 249 7.29 -2.61 -3.69
N LEU A 250 8.54 -2.26 -3.36
CA LEU A 250 8.86 -0.99 -2.72
C LEU A 250 8.41 0.21 -3.57
N LEU A 251 8.78 0.24 -4.85
CA LEU A 251 8.43 1.32 -5.77
C LEU A 251 6.91 1.41 -5.97
N SER A 252 6.22 0.26 -6.00
CA SER A 252 4.75 0.21 -6.13
C SER A 252 4.02 0.85 -4.94
N THR A 253 4.60 0.80 -3.74
CA THR A 253 3.98 1.41 -2.54
C THR A 253 4.10 2.94 -2.49
N MET A 254 5.02 3.54 -3.24
CA MET A 254 5.32 4.97 -3.13
C MET A 254 4.14 5.88 -3.43
N PHE A 255 3.35 5.57 -4.47
CA PHE A 255 2.20 6.41 -4.83
C PHE A 255 1.03 6.29 -3.86
N TRP A 256 0.92 5.15 -3.19
CA TRP A 256 -0.05 4.95 -2.13
C TRP A 256 0.31 5.77 -0.90
N SER A 257 1.58 5.68 -0.50
CA SER A 257 2.12 6.32 0.68
C SER A 257 3.65 6.40 0.60
N PRO A 258 4.21 7.60 0.42
CA PRO A 258 5.65 7.81 0.51
C PRO A 258 6.21 7.35 1.85
N LEU A 259 5.48 7.58 2.95
CA LEU A 259 5.92 7.20 4.29
C LEU A 259 5.97 5.67 4.47
N THR A 260 5.02 4.93 3.90
CA THR A 260 5.09 3.46 3.87
C THR A 260 6.34 2.99 3.13
N ALA A 261 6.62 3.55 1.94
CA ALA A 261 7.82 3.19 1.18
C ALA A 261 9.11 3.49 1.99
N VAL A 262 9.18 4.65 2.65
CA VAL A 262 10.29 5.01 3.54
C VAL A 262 10.41 4.03 4.71
N GLY A 263 9.30 3.60 5.31
CA GLY A 263 9.32 2.62 6.40
C GLY A 263 9.78 1.21 5.96
N LEU A 264 9.47 0.82 4.72
CA LEU A 264 9.89 -0.46 4.14
C LEU A 264 11.34 -0.44 3.61
N PHE A 265 11.85 0.74 3.23
CA PHE A 265 13.17 0.91 2.60
C PHE A 265 14.33 0.30 3.39
N PRO A 266 14.49 0.50 4.72
CA PRO A 266 15.61 -0.08 5.46
C PRO A 266 15.70 -1.60 5.37
N PHE A 267 14.56 -2.29 5.32
CA PHE A 267 14.51 -3.75 5.22
C PHE A 267 14.90 -4.21 3.82
N VAL A 268 14.38 -3.54 2.77
CA VAL A 268 14.76 -3.82 1.38
C VAL A 268 16.25 -3.56 1.19
N PHE A 269 16.75 -2.42 1.66
CA PHE A 269 18.15 -2.04 1.60
C PHE A 269 19.07 -3.03 2.32
N PHE A 270 18.66 -3.54 3.49
CA PHE A 270 19.38 -4.59 4.19
C PHE A 270 19.54 -5.86 3.33
N TYR A 271 18.50 -6.28 2.60
CA TYR A 271 18.61 -7.43 1.68
C TYR A 271 19.56 -7.15 0.51
N PHE A 272 19.55 -5.93 -0.04
CA PHE A 272 20.52 -5.51 -1.06
C PHE A 272 21.96 -5.59 -0.54
N ILE A 273 22.22 -5.13 0.69
CA ILE A 273 23.55 -5.26 1.31
C ILE A 273 23.92 -6.73 1.52
N LYS A 274 23.00 -7.54 2.03
CA LYS A 274 23.25 -8.97 2.32
C LYS A 274 23.63 -9.74 1.05
N ASP A 275 23.03 -9.39 -0.08
CA ASP A 275 23.25 -10.05 -1.37
C ASP A 275 24.24 -9.32 -2.29
N ILE A 276 24.91 -8.27 -1.79
CA ILE A 276 25.80 -7.38 -2.57
C ILE A 276 26.95 -8.12 -3.24
N LYS A 277 27.47 -9.17 -2.60
CA LYS A 277 28.56 -10.00 -3.15
C LYS A 277 28.11 -10.81 -4.37
N ASN A 278 26.84 -11.23 -4.39
CA ASN A 278 26.26 -11.96 -5.50
C ASN A 278 25.82 -11.01 -6.62
N LEU A 279 25.47 -9.76 -6.29
CA LEU A 279 25.07 -8.70 -7.24
C LEU A 279 26.12 -8.35 -8.31
N PHE A 280 27.42 -8.55 -8.04
CA PHE A 280 28.50 -8.26 -8.99
C PHE A 280 28.91 -9.43 -9.90
N LEU A 281 28.21 -10.57 -9.84
CA LEU A 281 28.44 -11.68 -10.77
C LEU A 281 27.86 -11.37 -12.17
N ARG A 282 28.44 -11.96 -13.23
CA ARG A 282 28.25 -11.56 -14.64
C ARG A 282 26.79 -11.53 -15.11
N ASP A 283 25.94 -12.42 -14.60
CA ASP A 283 24.50 -12.44 -14.91
C ASP A 283 23.66 -11.40 -14.14
N LEU A 284 24.14 -10.92 -12.98
CA LEU A 284 23.44 -9.91 -12.18
C LEU A 284 23.67 -8.47 -12.66
N THR A 285 24.67 -8.21 -13.50
CA THR A 285 24.86 -6.88 -14.13
C THR A 285 23.66 -6.46 -15.00
N LYS A 286 23.05 -7.42 -15.71
CA LYS A 286 21.82 -7.20 -16.49
C LYS A 286 20.63 -6.91 -15.57
N ASP A 287 20.52 -7.62 -14.45
CA ASP A 287 19.45 -7.41 -13.48
C ASP A 287 19.59 -6.06 -12.75
N LEU A 288 20.83 -5.64 -12.41
CA LEU A 288 21.13 -4.31 -11.88
C LEU A 288 20.74 -3.20 -12.86
N PHE A 289 21.05 -3.35 -14.15
CA PHE A 289 20.63 -2.39 -15.17
C PHE A 289 19.10 -2.27 -15.24
N LEU A 290 18.40 -3.41 -15.23
CA LEU A 290 16.94 -3.43 -15.24
C LEU A 290 16.32 -2.83 -13.97
N MET A 291 16.90 -3.10 -12.80
CA MET A 291 16.50 -2.48 -11.54
C MET A 291 16.67 -0.97 -11.58
N SER A 292 17.80 -0.50 -12.11
CA SER A 292 18.09 0.93 -12.27
C SER A 292 17.08 1.59 -13.22
N ALA A 293 16.80 0.96 -14.36
CA ALA A 293 15.80 1.42 -15.31
C ALA A 293 14.37 1.41 -14.72
N LEU A 294 14.07 0.48 -13.80
CA LEU A 294 12.81 0.47 -13.07
C LEU A 294 12.71 1.69 -12.15
N VAL A 295 13.76 1.99 -11.37
CA VAL A 295 13.79 3.19 -10.53
C VAL A 295 13.57 4.45 -11.38
N VAL A 296 14.23 4.54 -12.54
CA VAL A 296 14.04 5.65 -13.49
C VAL A 296 12.59 5.75 -13.97
N SER A 297 11.92 4.61 -14.19
CA SER A 297 10.51 4.59 -14.61
C SER A 297 9.54 5.12 -13.55
N PHE A 298 9.94 5.14 -12.28
CA PHE A 298 9.19 5.75 -11.17
C PHE A 298 9.63 7.20 -10.86
N CYS A 299 10.67 7.74 -11.52
CA CYS A 299 11.12 9.12 -11.32
C CYS A 299 10.03 10.19 -11.52
N PRO A 300 9.11 10.11 -12.51
CA PRO A 300 8.05 11.10 -12.64
C PRO A 300 7.20 11.25 -11.36
N LEU A 301 7.02 10.15 -10.64
CA LEU A 301 6.26 10.10 -9.40
C LEU A 301 7.01 10.75 -8.23
N LEU A 302 8.33 10.54 -8.17
CA LEU A 302 9.21 11.24 -7.22
C LEU A 302 9.23 12.75 -7.47
N LEU A 303 9.39 13.14 -8.73
CA LEU A 303 9.38 14.54 -9.13
C LEU A 303 8.04 15.19 -8.80
N TYR A 304 6.93 14.49 -9.00
CA TYR A 304 5.61 14.94 -8.60
C TYR A 304 5.54 15.26 -7.10
N PHE A 305 5.99 14.37 -6.22
CA PHE A 305 5.96 14.64 -4.78
C PHE A 305 6.89 15.77 -4.32
N ILE A 306 7.95 16.08 -5.08
CA ILE A 306 8.89 17.16 -4.76
C ILE A 306 8.47 18.48 -5.43
N SER A 307 7.59 18.43 -6.44
CA SER A 307 7.19 19.60 -7.24
C SER A 307 6.39 20.65 -6.47
N THR A 308 5.81 20.29 -5.32
CA THR A 308 5.09 21.26 -4.50
C THR A 308 6.02 22.21 -3.77
N GLN A 309 5.98 23.47 -4.18
CA GLN A 309 6.24 24.59 -3.27
C GLN A 309 5.00 24.69 -2.38
N GLY A 310 5.11 24.30 -1.10
CA GLY A 310 3.99 24.45 -0.17
C GLY A 310 3.47 25.89 -0.23
N ILE A 311 2.15 26.08 -0.30
CA ILE A 311 1.56 27.42 -0.22
C ILE A 311 2.06 28.00 1.10
N HIS A 312 2.90 29.05 1.00
CA HIS A 312 3.43 29.71 2.18
C HIS A 312 2.25 30.16 3.03
N ALA A 313 2.21 29.70 4.29
CA ALA A 313 1.16 30.01 5.26
C ALA A 313 1.07 31.50 5.64
N ASN A 314 1.82 32.38 4.97
CA ASN A 314 1.82 33.82 5.18
C ASN A 314 0.85 34.58 4.24
N ASN A 315 0.07 33.87 3.41
CA ASN A 315 -0.88 34.46 2.46
C ASN A 315 -2.36 34.13 2.74
N THR A 316 -2.71 33.86 4.01
CA THR A 316 -4.11 33.81 4.50
C THR A 316 -4.24 34.71 5.72
#